data_AF-A0A916ZF50-F1
#
_entry.id   AF-A0A916ZF50-F1
#
_cell.length_a   1.000
_cell.length_b   1.000
_cell.length_c   1.000
_cell.angle_alpha   90.00
_cell.angle_beta   90.00
_cell.angle_gamma   90.00
#
_symmetry.space_group_name_H-M   'P 1'
#
loop_
_entity.id
_entity.type
_entity.pdbx_description
1 polymer ?
#
loop_
_entity_poly.entity_id
_entity_poly.type
_entity_poly.pdbx_seq_one_letter_code
_entity_poly.pdbx_strand_id
1 'polypeptide(L)'
;MVSLADQVKQMLESHPEIVEIQVEYLNGEKKDYSMEEDGELSVTREAAISHLLSEVDWAQVDEIEVEYENGDKSEMDVETGELEAPEADDDDDDEEDSEEEVEEAGSKEE
;
A
#
# COMPACT_ATOMS: atom_id res chain seq x y z
N MET A 1 6.15 24.81 -11.45
CA MET A 1 5.61 23.43 -11.40
C MET A 1 6.24 22.81 -10.19
N VAL A 2 5.42 22.41 -9.23
CA VAL A 2 5.86 21.61 -8.10
C VAL A 2 6.16 20.22 -8.66
N SER A 3 7.25 19.59 -8.25
CA SER A 3 7.59 18.24 -8.71
C SER A 3 6.69 17.23 -8.00
N LEU A 4 6.44 16.06 -8.61
CA LEU A 4 5.68 14.97 -7.97
C LEU A 4 6.23 14.63 -6.58
N ALA A 5 7.55 14.51 -6.45
CA ALA A 5 8.23 14.33 -5.17
C ALA A 5 7.86 15.38 -4.11
N ASP A 6 7.69 16.64 -4.51
CA ASP A 6 7.32 17.73 -3.58
C ASP A 6 5.84 17.65 -3.20
N GLN A 7 4.97 17.23 -4.12
CA GLN A 7 3.56 16.97 -3.85
C GLN A 7 3.39 15.82 -2.85
N VAL A 8 4.07 14.70 -3.11
CA VAL A 8 4.07 13.52 -2.22
C VAL A 8 4.61 13.90 -0.84
N LYS A 9 5.70 14.68 -0.79
CA LYS A 9 6.22 15.20 0.47
C LYS A 9 5.16 15.99 1.25
N GLN A 10 4.52 16.96 0.60
CA GLN A 10 3.50 17.80 1.24
C GLN A 10 2.29 16.98 1.70
N MET A 11 1.89 15.97 0.92
CA MET A 11 0.83 15.04 1.28
C MET A 11 1.21 14.23 2.52
N LEU A 12 2.40 13.63 2.57
CA LEU A 12 2.87 12.86 3.73
C LEU A 12 3.07 13.70 4.99
N GLU A 13 3.42 14.98 4.84
CA GLU A 13 3.48 15.95 5.93
C GLU A 13 2.09 16.41 6.41
N SER A 14 1.11 16.45 5.50
CA SER A 14 -0.28 16.85 5.82
C SER A 14 -1.10 15.71 6.42
N HIS A 15 -0.77 14.46 6.09
CA HIS A 15 -1.45 13.25 6.52
C HIS A 15 -0.51 12.39 7.40
N PRO A 16 -0.36 12.70 8.69
CA PRO A 16 0.49 11.92 9.61
C PRO A 16 -0.05 10.51 9.90
N GLU A 17 -1.32 10.29 9.60
CA GLU A 17 -2.06 9.03 9.67
C GLU A 17 -1.61 7.99 8.62
N ILE A 18 -0.88 8.39 7.58
CA ILE A 18 -0.31 7.45 6.60
C ILE A 18 0.81 6.65 7.27
N VAL A 19 0.72 5.33 7.22
CA VAL A 19 1.69 4.39 7.80
C VAL A 19 2.55 3.71 6.74
N GLU A 20 2.06 3.59 5.50
CA GLU A 20 2.80 2.99 4.39
C GLU A 20 2.50 3.74 3.09
N ILE A 21 3.48 3.79 2.20
CA ILE A 21 3.31 4.25 0.83
C ILE A 21 3.85 3.20 -0.14
N GLN A 22 3.06 2.85 -1.13
CA GLN A 22 3.43 1.99 -2.25
C GLN A 22 3.59 2.86 -3.49
N VAL A 23 4.71 2.68 -4.19
CA VAL A 23 5.01 3.37 -5.43
C VAL A 23 5.07 2.33 -6.55
N GLU A 24 4.21 2.47 -7.55
CA GLU A 24 4.28 1.70 -8.79
C GLU A 24 5.06 2.47 -9.86
N TYR A 25 5.99 1.78 -10.50
CA TYR A 25 6.77 2.31 -11.61
C TYR A 25 6.14 1.91 -12.95
N LEU A 26 6.40 2.69 -14.00
CA LEU A 26 5.95 2.46 -15.39
C LEU A 26 6.32 1.08 -15.96
N ASN A 27 7.27 0.38 -15.33
CA ASN A 27 7.66 -0.98 -15.69
C ASN A 27 6.89 -2.08 -14.93
N GLY A 28 5.88 -1.71 -14.13
CA GLY A 28 5.07 -2.59 -13.27
C GLY A 28 5.81 -3.09 -12.02
N GLU A 29 6.95 -2.49 -11.66
CA GLU A 29 7.58 -2.76 -10.37
C GLU A 29 6.87 -1.95 -9.30
N LYS A 30 6.62 -2.56 -8.13
CA LYS A 30 6.02 -1.91 -6.97
C LYS A 30 7.03 -1.90 -5.83
N LYS A 31 7.10 -0.79 -5.10
CA LYS A 31 7.91 -0.66 -3.89
C LYS A 31 7.12 -0.06 -2.74
N ASP A 32 7.10 -0.77 -1.64
CA ASP A 32 6.56 -0.36 -0.35
C ASP A 32 7.60 0.40 0.49
N TYR A 33 7.12 1.41 1.22
CA TYR A 33 7.90 2.20 2.16
C TYR A 33 7.07 2.45 3.42
N SER A 34 7.37 1.72 4.48
CA SER A 34 6.74 1.90 5.77
C SER A 34 7.29 3.12 6.51
N MET A 35 6.40 3.89 7.14
CA MET A 35 6.69 5.09 7.93
C MET A 35 6.52 4.86 9.43
N GLU A 36 6.14 3.64 9.82
CA GLU A 36 6.08 3.25 11.21
C GLU A 36 7.48 3.33 11.84
N GLU A 37 7.58 4.03 12.97
CA GLU A 37 8.75 3.97 13.84
C GLU A 37 8.76 2.60 14.54
N ASP A 38 9.30 1.59 13.86
CA ASP A 38 9.59 0.33 14.52
C ASP A 38 10.71 0.58 15.54
N GLY A 39 10.38 0.43 16.83
CA GLY A 39 11.11 0.95 17.99
C GLY A 39 12.57 0.53 18.17
N GLU A 40 13.16 -0.19 17.20
CA GLU A 40 14.57 -0.57 17.15
C GLU A 40 15.44 0.35 16.28
N LEU A 41 14.86 1.05 15.30
CA LEU A 41 15.56 1.98 14.41
C LEU A 41 14.87 3.34 14.50
N SER A 42 15.48 4.28 15.22
CA SER A 42 15.02 5.68 15.36
C SER A 42 15.13 6.48 14.06
N VAL A 43 14.59 5.97 12.95
CA VAL A 43 14.39 6.72 11.72
C VAL A 43 13.08 7.45 11.91
N THR A 44 13.17 8.72 12.30
CA THR A 44 12.02 9.61 12.40
C THR A 44 11.26 9.63 11.07
N ARG A 45 9.93 9.77 11.09
CA ARG A 45 9.08 9.92 9.88
C ARG A 45 9.69 10.84 8.81
N GLU A 46 10.20 12.01 9.20
CA GLU A 46 10.86 12.97 8.29
C GLU A 46 12.05 12.37 7.52
N ALA A 47 12.81 11.48 8.17
CA ALA A 47 13.93 10.78 7.57
C ALA A 47 13.47 9.66 6.63
N ALA A 48 12.39 8.94 6.97
CA ALA A 48 11.76 7.97 6.07
C ALA A 48 11.23 8.65 4.80
N ILE A 49 10.51 9.77 4.96
CA ILE A 49 10.05 10.61 3.84
C ILE A 49 11.24 11.08 3.01
N SER A 50 12.28 11.62 3.64
CA SER A 50 13.47 12.10 2.91
C SER A 50 14.19 10.97 2.16
N HIS A 51 14.19 9.76 2.72
CA HIS A 51 14.78 8.58 2.09
C HIS A 51 14.00 8.14 0.85
N LEU A 52 12.68 7.98 0.99
CA LEU A 52 11.74 7.71 -0.11
C LEU A 52 11.94 8.69 -1.26
N LEU A 53 11.88 10.00 -0.97
CA LEU A 53 11.98 11.06 -1.97
C LEU A 53 13.32 11.04 -2.72
N SER A 54 14.39 10.54 -2.09
CA SER A 54 15.72 10.44 -2.69
C SER A 54 15.97 9.11 -3.40
N GLU A 55 15.29 8.04 -3.02
CA GLU A 55 15.49 6.70 -3.58
C GLU A 55 14.61 6.45 -4.80
N VAL A 56 13.37 6.94 -4.76
CA VAL A 56 12.38 6.76 -5.83
C VAL A 56 12.73 7.63 -7.03
N ASP A 57 12.72 7.02 -8.23
CA ASP A 57 12.83 7.75 -9.48
C ASP A 57 11.45 8.25 -9.94
N TRP A 58 11.06 9.42 -9.45
CA TRP A 58 9.74 10.05 -9.71
C TRP A 58 9.42 10.31 -11.18
N ALA A 59 10.40 10.21 -12.09
CA ALA A 59 10.16 10.31 -13.52
C ALA A 59 9.69 8.97 -14.13
N GLN A 60 9.77 7.89 -13.38
CA GLN A 60 9.34 6.55 -13.76
C GLN A 60 8.18 6.04 -12.91
N VAL A 61 7.59 6.88 -12.05
CA VAL A 61 6.41 6.53 -11.27
C VAL A 61 5.17 6.64 -12.15
N ASP A 62 4.34 5.61 -12.10
CA ASP A 62 3.03 5.54 -12.76
C ASP A 62 1.91 5.84 -11.76
N GLU A 63 1.95 5.22 -10.58
CA GLU A 63 0.89 5.31 -9.57
C GLU A 63 1.49 5.31 -8.15
N ILE A 64 0.77 5.94 -7.22
CA ILE A 64 1.15 6.01 -5.81
C ILE A 64 -0.07 5.66 -4.97
N GLU A 65 0.06 4.64 -4.13
CA GLU A 65 -0.97 4.24 -3.18
C GLU A 65 -0.45 4.51 -1.76
N VAL A 66 -1.33 5.01 -0.88
CA VAL A 66 -1.01 5.23 0.54
C VAL A 66 -1.94 4.41 1.41
N GLU A 67 -1.39 3.81 2.45
CA GLU A 67 -2.16 3.12 3.49
C GLU A 67 -2.13 3.92 4.78
N TYR A 68 -3.29 4.06 5.39
CA TYR A 68 -3.51 4.79 6.62
C TYR A 68 -3.50 3.86 7.84
N GLU A 69 -3.28 4.40 9.04
CA GLU A 69 -3.22 3.64 10.30
C GLU A 69 -4.52 2.86 10.61
N ASN A 70 -5.65 3.27 10.02
CA ASN A 70 -6.94 2.59 10.09
C ASN A 70 -7.08 1.40 9.12
N GLY A 71 -6.10 1.17 8.25
CA GLY A 71 -6.13 0.14 7.21
C GLY A 71 -6.84 0.58 5.92
N ASP A 72 -7.35 1.80 5.86
CA ASP A 72 -7.87 2.38 4.62
C ASP A 72 -6.71 2.65 3.65
N LYS A 73 -6.99 2.58 2.35
CA LYS A 73 -6.04 2.87 1.28
C LYS A 73 -6.58 3.98 0.39
N SER A 74 -5.70 4.80 -0.16
CA SER A 74 -6.07 5.80 -1.16
C SER A 74 -5.01 5.88 -2.24
N GLU A 75 -5.46 6.02 -3.48
CA GLU A 75 -4.58 6.32 -4.60
C GLU A 75 -4.32 7.82 -4.68
N MET A 76 -3.11 8.20 -5.08
CA MET A 76 -2.72 9.57 -5.38
C MET A 76 -2.51 9.70 -6.88
N ASP A 77 -3.28 10.60 -7.48
CA ASP A 77 -3.17 10.91 -8.91
C ASP A 77 -1.83 11.62 -9.17
N VAL A 78 -0.96 11.01 -9.97
CA VAL A 78 0.40 11.53 -10.24
C VAL A 78 0.41 12.76 -11.15
N GLU A 79 -0.68 13.01 -11.89
CA GLU A 79 -0.81 14.15 -12.79
C GLU A 79 -1.16 15.44 -12.02
N THR A 80 -2.05 15.31 -11.03
CA THR A 80 -2.63 16.41 -10.25
C THR A 80 -2.06 16.51 -8.84
N GLY A 81 -1.51 15.41 -8.32
CA GLY A 81 -1.03 15.29 -6.94
C GLY A 81 -2.16 15.29 -5.91
N GLU A 82 -3.40 15.00 -6.30
CA GLU A 82 -4.55 14.91 -5.40
C GLU A 82 -4.75 13.46 -4.93
N LEU A 83 -5.09 13.30 -3.65
CA LEU A 83 -5.53 12.02 -3.11
C LEU A 83 -6.97 11.77 -3.54
N GLU A 84 -7.21 10.60 -4.14
CA GLU A 84 -8.54 10.11 -4.42
C GLU A 84 -9.24 9.69 -3.12
N ALA A 85 -10.57 9.60 -3.17
CA ALA A 85 -11.31 9.08 -2.03
C ALA A 85 -10.86 7.65 -1.73
N PRO A 86 -10.77 7.24 -0.45
CA PRO A 86 -10.34 5.89 -0.12
C PRO A 86 -11.24 4.87 -0.81
N GLU A 87 -10.62 3.93 -1.52
CA GLU A 87 -11.34 2.81 -2.08
C GLU A 87 -11.82 1.95 -0.91
N ALA A 88 -13.15 1.84 -0.75
CA ALA A 88 -13.70 0.84 0.12
C ALA A 88 -13.38 -0.51 -0.51
N ASP A 89 -12.56 -1.30 0.16
CA ASP A 89 -12.27 -2.70 -0.13
C ASP A 89 -13.60 -3.47 -0.19
N ASP A 90 -14.27 -3.46 -1.34
CA ASP A 90 -15.43 -4.27 -1.64
C ASP A 90 -14.86 -5.65 -1.99
N ASP A 91 -14.55 -6.39 -0.92
CA ASP A 91 -14.25 -7.82 -0.86
C ASP A 91 -15.41 -8.58 -1.53
N ASP A 92 -15.44 -8.60 -2.87
CA ASP A 92 -16.30 -9.49 -3.66
C ASP A 92 -15.65 -10.88 -3.60
N ASP A 93 -15.87 -11.52 -2.45
CA ASP A 93 -15.63 -12.93 -2.13
C ASP A 93 -16.40 -13.79 -3.14
N ASP A 94 -15.79 -14.08 -4.30
CA ASP A 94 -16.29 -15.08 -5.25
C ASP A 94 -16.06 -16.47 -4.63
N GLU A 95 -17.00 -16.87 -3.76
CA GLU A 95 -17.08 -18.17 -3.09
C GLU A 95 -16.88 -19.33 -4.10
N GLU A 96 -15.69 -19.93 -4.12
CA GLU A 96 -15.44 -21.19 -4.83
C GLU A 96 -16.01 -22.37 -4.00
N ASP A 97 -17.31 -22.63 -4.16
CA ASP A 97 -18.03 -23.76 -3.57
C ASP A 97 -17.54 -25.10 -4.17
N SER A 98 -16.50 -25.67 -3.55
CA SER A 98 -16.00 -27.02 -3.84
C SER A 98 -16.46 -28.01 -2.75
N GLU A 99 -17.67 -28.56 -2.93
CA GLU A 99 -18.18 -29.70 -2.15
C GLU A 99 -17.44 -31.01 -2.53
N GLU A 100 -16.35 -31.34 -1.83
CA GLU A 100 -15.71 -32.66 -1.90
C GLU A 100 -16.30 -33.60 -0.83
N GLU A 101 -17.35 -34.36 -1.18
CA GLU A 101 -17.90 -35.41 -0.32
C GLU A 101 -17.05 -36.69 -0.44
N VAL A 102 -16.21 -36.91 0.59
CA VAL A 102 -15.31 -38.06 0.71
C VAL A 102 -16.05 -39.35 1.07
N GLU A 103 -15.78 -40.41 0.29
CA GLU A 103 -16.24 -41.78 0.51
C GLU A 103 -15.58 -42.41 1.75
N GLU A 104 -16.33 -42.80 2.78
CA GLU A 104 -15.82 -43.67 3.86
C GLU A 104 -16.35 -45.11 3.73
N ALA A 105 -15.49 -45.95 3.16
CA ALA A 105 -15.65 -47.39 3.10
C ALA A 105 -15.07 -48.08 4.35
N GLY A 106 -15.96 -48.62 5.20
CA GLY A 106 -15.90 -50.00 5.70
C GLY A 106 -14.81 -50.46 6.69
N SER A 107 -15.32 -51.12 7.75
CA SER A 107 -14.85 -52.40 8.33
C SER A 107 -14.08 -52.41 9.66
N LYS A 108 -14.80 -52.91 10.69
CA LYS A 108 -14.53 -54.17 11.42
C LYS A 108 -13.64 -54.13 12.67
N GLU A 109 -14.32 -54.15 13.82
CA GLU A 109 -13.91 -54.62 15.16
C GLU A 109 -15.10 -55.44 15.70
N GLU A 110 -15.02 -56.52 16.48
CA GLU A 110 -13.99 -57.43 17.01
C GLU A 110 -14.74 -58.70 17.45
#